data_AF-V8G7U9-F1
#
_entry.id   AF-V8G7U9-F1
#
_cell.length_a   1.000
_cell.length_b   1.000
_cell.length_c   1.000
_cell.angle_alpha   90.00
_cell.angle_beta   90.00
_cell.angle_gamma   90.00
#
_symmetry.space_group_name_H-M   'P 1'
#
loop_
_entity.id
_entity.type
_entity.pdbx_description
1 polymer ?
#
loop_
_entity_poly.entity_id
_entity_poly.type
_entity_poly.pdbx_seq_one_letter_code
_entity_poly.pdbx_strand_id
1 'polypeptide(L)'
;MKKDLIYRKRYLDRVRPFIGKSLIKVFTGQRRVGKSYLLFQIMQEIQANYPQAPLVYINKEDLAFSEMRTAEDLASFVMDEKKEWSEKLYFY
;
A
#
# COMPACT_ATOMS: atom_id res chain seq x y z
N MET A 1 6.24 -11.90 5.64
CA MET A 1 6.78 -10.84 4.74
C MET A 1 8.08 -11.32 4.10
N LYS A 2 8.28 -11.05 2.79
CA LYS A 2 9.49 -11.46 2.05
C LYS A 2 10.76 -10.92 2.74
N LYS A 3 11.69 -11.82 3.06
CA LYS A 3 12.94 -11.52 3.79
C LYS A 3 14.02 -10.84 2.93
N ASP A 4 13.89 -10.87 1.60
CA ASP A 4 14.93 -10.37 0.68
C ASP A 4 14.47 -9.12 -0.11
N LEU A 5 14.27 -8.00 0.57
CA LEU A 5 14.00 -6.71 -0.08
C LEU A 5 15.27 -5.82 -0.02
N ILE A 6 15.92 -5.61 -1.16
CA ILE A 6 17.09 -4.71 -1.25
C ILE A 6 16.65 -3.27 -0.98
N TYR A 7 17.10 -2.70 0.13
CA TYR A 7 16.68 -1.38 0.60
C TYR A 7 17.01 -0.25 -0.39
N ARG A 8 15.97 0.42 -0.90
CA ARG A 8 16.10 1.49 -1.91
C ARG A 8 16.02 2.88 -1.27
N LYS A 9 17.02 3.24 -0.46
CA LYS A 9 17.06 4.48 0.35
C LYS A 9 16.59 5.73 -0.40
N ARG A 10 17.16 6.02 -1.58
CA ARG A 10 16.81 7.20 -2.39
C ARG A 10 15.31 7.31 -2.71
N TYR A 11 14.65 6.19 -2.99
CA TYR A 11 13.23 6.19 -3.35
C TYR A 11 12.36 6.30 -2.10
N LEU A 12 12.74 5.63 -1.02
CA LEU A 12 12.04 5.70 0.26
C LEU A 12 12.12 7.10 0.88
N ASP A 13 13.29 7.75 0.82
CA ASP A 13 13.50 9.12 1.30
C ASP A 13 12.58 10.13 0.60
N ARG A 14 12.21 9.88 -0.66
CA ARG A 14 11.22 10.71 -1.37
C ARG A 14 9.80 10.49 -0.91
N VAL A 15 9.45 9.29 -0.42
CA VAL A 15 8.09 8.93 -0.03
C VAL A 15 7.82 9.28 1.44
N ARG A 16 8.84 9.12 2.31
CA ARG A 16 8.77 9.36 3.76
C ARG A 16 8.05 10.64 4.18
N PRO A 17 8.32 11.83 3.59
CA PRO A 17 7.66 13.07 3.98
C PRO A 17 6.15 13.12 3.71
N PHE A 18 5.62 12.15 2.96
CA PHE A 18 4.22 12.06 2.57
C PHE A 18 3.48 10.89 3.24
N ILE A 19 4.17 10.09 4.05
CA ILE A 19 3.53 9.08 4.91
C ILE A 19 2.65 9.81 5.93
N GLY A 20 1.45 9.29 6.18
CA GLY A 20 0.46 9.89 7.07
C GLY A 20 -0.28 11.12 6.53
N LYS A 21 0.02 11.55 5.29
CA LYS A 21 -0.72 12.62 4.60
C LYS A 21 -1.80 12.03 3.69
N SER A 22 -2.97 12.68 3.65
CA SER A 22 -4.11 12.35 2.78
C SER A 22 -3.81 12.72 1.32
N LEU A 23 -2.82 12.06 0.74
CA LEU A 23 -2.34 12.23 -0.62
C LEU A 23 -2.26 10.86 -1.28
N ILE A 24 -2.64 10.79 -2.56
CA ILE A 24 -2.45 9.60 -3.40
C ILE A 24 -1.00 9.61 -3.90
N LYS A 25 -0.29 8.48 -3.73
CA LYS A 25 1.09 8.31 -4.21
C LYS A 25 1.06 7.38 -5.40
N VAL A 26 1.36 7.89 -6.59
CA VAL A 26 1.38 7.11 -7.83
C VAL A 26 2.82 6.79 -8.21
N PHE A 27 3.15 5.51 -8.34
CA PHE A 27 4.45 5.04 -8.80
C PHE A 27 4.37 4.59 -10.25
N THR A 28 5.02 5.32 -11.16
CA THR A 28 5.04 5.02 -12.60
C THR A 28 6.40 4.44 -13.05
N GLY A 29 6.43 3.87 -14.25
CA GLY A 29 7.64 3.32 -14.88
C GLY A 29 7.40 1.99 -15.57
N GLN A 30 8.41 1.47 -16.29
CA GLN A 30 8.32 0.23 -17.07
C GLN A 30 7.98 -1.01 -16.21
N ARG A 31 7.40 -2.06 -16.82
CA ARG A 31 7.19 -3.36 -16.15
C ARG A 31 8.53 -3.92 -15.67
N ARG A 32 8.53 -4.59 -14.50
CA ARG A 32 9.71 -5.23 -13.87
C ARG A 32 10.83 -4.33 -13.31
N VAL A 33 10.63 -3.00 -13.22
CA VAL A 33 11.61 -2.09 -12.55
C VAL A 33 11.59 -2.14 -11.01
N GLY A 34 10.72 -2.97 -10.42
CA GLY A 34 10.63 -3.17 -8.97
C GLY A 34 9.69 -2.20 -8.23
N LYS A 35 8.64 -1.68 -8.90
CA LYS A 35 7.64 -0.81 -8.26
C LYS A 35 6.91 -1.50 -7.10
N SER A 36 6.43 -2.73 -7.31
CA SER A 36 5.77 -3.53 -6.25
C SER A 36 6.73 -3.81 -5.08
N TYR A 37 8.04 -3.95 -5.36
CA TYR A 37 9.05 -4.12 -4.32
C TYR A 37 9.25 -2.83 -3.49
N LEU A 38 9.23 -1.66 -4.12
CA LEU A 38 9.24 -0.38 -3.40
C LEU A 38 7.98 -0.22 -2.54
N LEU A 39 6.82 -0.64 -3.05
CA LEU A 39 5.56 -0.65 -2.32
C LEU A 39 5.66 -1.50 -1.04
N PHE A 40 6.16 -2.74 -1.15
CA PHE A 40 6.36 -3.61 0.00
C PHE A 40 7.32 -3.02 1.03
N GLN A 41 8.35 -2.28 0.61
CA GLN A 41 9.27 -1.60 1.52
C GLN A 41 8.58 -0.47 2.29
N ILE A 42 7.73 0.31 1.62
CA ILE A 42 6.95 1.37 2.27
C ILE A 42 5.98 0.76 3.28
N MET A 43 5.30 -0.33 2.92
CA MET A 43 4.41 -1.07 3.82
C MET A 43 5.16 -1.59 5.06
N GLN A 44 6.33 -2.20 4.87
CA GLN A 44 7.19 -2.64 5.98
C GLN A 44 7.60 -1.49 6.89
N GLU A 45 7.98 -0.34 6.31
CA GLU A 45 8.37 0.83 7.07
C GLU A 45 7.19 1.42 7.87
N ILE A 46 5.98 1.39 7.31
CA ILE A 46 4.77 1.84 8.02
C ILE A 46 4.43 0.89 9.15
N GLN A 47 4.45 -0.43 8.92
CA GLN A 47 4.19 -1.41 9.99
C GLN A 47 5.24 -1.35 11.09
N ALA A 48 6.50 -1.05 10.77
CA ALA A 48 7.56 -0.90 11.76
C ALA A 48 7.38 0.36 12.64
N ASN A 49 6.96 1.48 12.04
CA ASN A 49 6.80 2.75 12.75
C ASN A 49 5.42 2.91 13.41
N TYR A 50 4.39 2.27 12.83
CA TYR A 50 2.99 2.33 13.26
C TYR A 50 2.39 0.92 13.25
N PRO A 51 2.69 0.08 14.26
CA PRO A 51 2.30 -1.33 14.25
C PRO A 51 0.78 -1.57 14.28
N GLN A 52 0.03 -0.60 14.82
CA GLN A 52 -1.43 -0.64 14.86
C GLN A 52 -2.07 0.00 13.63
N ALA A 53 -1.28 0.52 12.69
CA ALA A 53 -1.81 1.24 11.56
C ALA A 53 -2.60 0.32 10.62
N PRO A 54 -3.84 0.71 10.29
CA PRO A 54 -4.59 0.23 9.15
C PRO A 54 -3.80 0.04 7.86
N LEU A 55 -3.66 -1.19 7.34
CA LEU A 55 -2.99 -1.43 6.06
C LEU A 55 -3.81 -2.33 5.16
N VAL A 56 -4.22 -1.79 3.99
CA VAL A 56 -4.96 -2.53 2.97
C VAL A 56 -4.10 -2.57 1.70
N TYR A 57 -3.88 -3.77 1.18
CA TYR A 57 -3.11 -4.02 -0.04
C TYR A 57 -3.95 -4.79 -1.04
N ILE A 58 -4.06 -4.27 -2.26
CA ILE A 58 -4.88 -4.88 -3.31
C ILE A 58 -4.02 -5.15 -4.53
N ASN A 59 -3.75 -6.43 -4.78
CA ASN A 59 -3.06 -6.84 -6.00
C ASN A 59 -4.05 -7.04 -7.16
N LYS A 60 -4.25 -6.02 -8.00
CA LYS A 60 -5.14 -6.13 -9.18
C LYS A 60 -4.69 -7.12 -10.26
N GLU A 61 -3.48 -7.67 -10.18
CA GLU A 61 -3.05 -8.79 -11.05
C GLU A 61 -3.54 -10.16 -10.52
N ASP A 62 -4.05 -10.22 -9.29
CA ASP A 62 -4.59 -11.44 -8.68
C ASP A 62 -6.08 -11.63 -9.05
N LEU A 63 -6.44 -12.87 -9.42
CA LEU A 63 -7.81 -13.24 -9.78
C LEU A 63 -8.78 -13.06 -8.61
N ALA A 64 -8.31 -13.13 -7.36
CA ALA A 64 -9.14 -12.87 -6.19
C ALA A 64 -9.81 -11.47 -6.20
N PHE A 65 -9.23 -10.51 -6.94
CA PHE A 65 -9.75 -9.14 -7.04
C PHE A 65 -10.30 -8.81 -8.44
N SER A 66 -10.51 -9.80 -9.31
CA SER A 66 -10.97 -9.59 -10.71
C SER A 66 -12.38 -9.00 -10.81
N GLU A 67 -13.22 -9.29 -9.80
CA GLU A 67 -14.61 -8.85 -9.75
C GLU A 67 -14.74 -7.39 -9.25
N MET A 68 -13.73 -6.87 -8.56
CA MET A 68 -13.71 -5.48 -8.11
C MET A 68 -13.36 -4.56 -9.29
N ARG A 69 -14.37 -3.97 -9.95
CA ARG A 69 -14.18 -3.19 -11.18
C ARG A 69 -14.59 -1.73 -11.04
N THR A 70 -15.45 -1.43 -10.08
CA THR A 70 -16.03 -0.11 -9.87
C THR A 70 -15.48 0.56 -8.62
N ALA A 71 -15.75 1.87 -8.49
CA ALA A 71 -15.39 2.62 -7.28
C ALA A 71 -16.21 2.13 -6.09
N GLU A 72 -17.46 1.74 -6.33
CA GLU A 72 -18.38 1.17 -5.37
C GLU A 72 -17.87 -0.18 -4.83
N ASP A 73 -17.36 -1.06 -5.69
CA ASP A 73 -16.78 -2.35 -5.28
C ASP A 73 -15.59 -2.15 -4.35
N LEU A 74 -14.71 -1.19 -4.69
CA LEU A 74 -13.57 -0.83 -3.87
C LEU A 74 -14.01 -0.24 -2.53
N ALA A 75 -15.00 0.67 -2.55
CA ALA A 75 -15.53 1.28 -1.34
C ALA A 75 -16.15 0.23 -0.41
N SER A 76 -16.93 -0.71 -0.95
CA SER A 76 -17.53 -1.81 -0.19
C SER A 76 -16.46 -2.69 0.43
N PHE A 77 -15.48 -3.16 -0.36
CA PHE A 77 -14.38 -3.99 0.13
C PHE A 77 -13.63 -3.33 1.30
N VAL A 78 -13.36 -2.03 1.18
CA VAL A 78 -12.70 -1.27 2.23
C VAL A 78 -13.57 -1.13 3.47
N MET A 79 -14.88 -0.89 3.30
CA MET A 79 -15.81 -0.79 4.42
C MET A 79 -15.95 -2.12 5.16
N ASP A 80 -15.92 -3.25 4.45
CA ASP A 80 -15.96 -4.58 5.05
C ASP A 80 -14.70 -4.89 5.88
N GLU A 81 -13.54 -4.40 5.44
CA GLU A 81 -12.31 -4.48 6.24
C GLU A 81 -12.27 -3.48 7.42
N LYS A 82 -13.07 -2.40 7.39
CA LYS A 82 -13.14 -1.33 8.40
C LYS A 82 -13.96 -1.71 9.65
N LYS A 83 -13.73 -2.87 10.27
CA LYS A 83 -14.56 -3.27 11.42
C LYS A 83 -14.39 -2.39 12.66
N GLU A 84 -13.21 -1.86 13.00
CA GLU A 84 -13.04 -0.94 14.15
C GLU A 84 -11.72 -0.13 14.12
N TRP A 85 -11.54 0.87 13.26
CA TRP A 85 -10.27 1.63 13.22
C TRP A 85 -10.44 3.13 13.56
N SER A 86 -9.65 3.61 14.53
CA SER A 86 -9.52 5.02 14.92
C SER A 86 -8.38 5.75 14.20
N GLU A 87 -7.59 5.05 13.39
CA GLU A 87 -6.34 5.53 12.79
C GLU A 87 -6.38 5.65 11.26
N LYS A 88 -5.35 6.29 10.67
CA LYS A 88 -5.27 6.62 9.25
C LYS A 88 -5.09 5.36 8.38
N LEU A 89 -5.94 5.22 7.36
CA LEU A 89 -5.91 4.13 6.39
C LEU A 89 -4.88 4.37 5.28
N TYR A 90 -4.03 3.37 5.05
CA TYR A 90 -3.07 3.38 3.95
C TYR A 90 -3.49 2.41 2.84
N PHE A 91 -3.65 2.97 1.63
CA PHE A 91 -3.94 2.23 0.40
C PHE A 91 -2.68 2.02 -0.42
N TYR A 92 -2.42 0.77 -0.80
CA TYR A 92 -1.27 0.38 -1.61
C TYR A 92 -1.65 -0.60 -2.72
#